data_AF-A0A7S0KDA5-F1
#
_entry.id   AF-A0A7S0KDA5-F1
#
_cell.length_a   1.000
_cell.length_b   1.000
_cell.length_c   1.000
_cell.angle_alpha   90.00
_cell.angle_beta   90.00
_cell.angle_gamma   90.00
#
_symmetry.space_group_name_H-M   'P 1'
#
loop_
_entity.id
_entity.type
_entity.pdbx_description
1 polymer ?
#
loop_
_entity_poly.entity_id
_entity_poly.type
_entity_poly.pdbx_seq_one_letter_code
_entity_poly.pdbx_strand_id
1 'polypeptide(L)'
;MVELVASLDIPRGTVAFVEEGGVEYGFSAQTAFVQGYNFGLWKGVLAAAGLRVEVVKPQAWKHALGLARSGSSKDDSRDMASAMFPEVGVNLGRKKDHGRAEALLIAAYGHMATHARDARRKAASAVLAGRSEEAAEEDPLCRRVRDMVTRAAEEAASSETSDDSYDDDETTRSG
;
A
#
# COMPACT_ATOMS: atom_id res chain seq x y z
N MET A 1 -16.64 11.41 12.86
CA MET A 1 -15.36 11.53 12.11
C MET A 1 -14.47 12.59 12.71
N VAL A 2 -14.91 13.86 12.79
CA VAL A 2 -14.14 14.94 13.43
C VAL A 2 -13.75 14.60 14.87
N GLU A 3 -14.71 14.18 15.69
CA GLU A 3 -14.46 13.78 17.09
C GLU A 3 -13.48 12.60 17.20
N LEU A 4 -13.59 11.61 16.32
CA LEU A 4 -12.66 10.48 16.27
C LEU A 4 -11.24 10.96 15.97
N VAL A 5 -11.05 11.78 14.94
CA VAL A 5 -9.72 12.29 14.57
C VAL A 5 -9.15 13.16 15.70
N ALA A 6 -9.99 13.97 16.34
CA ALA A 6 -9.58 14.78 17.49
C ALA A 6 -9.15 13.90 18.68
N SER A 7 -9.86 12.80 18.96
CA SER A 7 -9.55 11.90 20.09
C SER A 7 -8.27 11.08 19.93
N LEU A 8 -7.68 11.06 18.74
CA LEU A 8 -6.43 10.33 18.48
C LEU A 8 -5.18 11.13 18.88
N ASP A 9 -5.34 12.41 19.27
CA ASP A 9 -4.25 13.30 19.69
C ASP A 9 -3.01 13.27 18.77
N ILE A 10 -3.27 13.18 17.45
CA ILE A 10 -2.21 13.04 16.45
C ILE A 10 -1.39 14.33 16.38
N PRO A 11 -0.05 14.27 16.48
CA PRO A 11 0.79 15.46 16.38
C PRO A 11 0.56 16.24 15.09
N ARG A 12 0.48 17.57 15.18
CA ARG A 12 0.33 18.45 14.02
C ARG A 12 1.49 18.26 13.04
N GLY A 13 1.18 18.34 11.75
CA GLY A 13 2.15 18.10 10.68
C GLY A 13 2.39 16.62 10.36
N THR A 14 1.83 15.69 11.15
CA THR A 14 1.82 14.26 10.79
C THR A 14 1.17 14.09 9.43
N VAL A 15 1.77 13.22 8.61
CA VAL A 15 1.33 12.97 7.24
C VAL A 15 0.19 11.96 7.26
N ALA A 16 -0.94 12.31 6.65
CA ALA A 16 -2.06 11.40 6.46
C ALA A 16 -2.17 11.04 4.98
N PHE A 17 -2.10 9.75 4.66
CA PHE A 17 -2.21 9.25 3.30
C PHE A 17 -3.65 8.86 3.01
N VAL A 18 -4.23 9.44 1.95
CA VAL A 18 -5.61 9.18 1.52
C VAL A 18 -5.57 8.67 0.09
N GLU A 19 -6.20 7.53 -0.16
CA GLU A 19 -6.32 7.01 -1.53
C GLU A 19 -7.12 7.99 -2.41
N GLU A 20 -6.63 8.21 -3.62
CA GLU A 20 -7.32 8.99 -4.65
C GLU A 20 -8.67 8.34 -4.98
N GLY A 21 -9.76 9.11 -4.81
CA GLY A 21 -11.06 8.70 -5.31
C GLY A 21 -11.05 8.67 -6.84
N GLY A 22 -11.48 7.55 -7.43
CA GLY A 22 -11.63 7.39 -8.87
C GLY A 22 -13.09 7.41 -9.31
N VAL A 23 -13.31 7.67 -10.60
CA VAL A 23 -14.58 7.42 -11.27
C VAL A 23 -14.29 6.48 -12.42
N GLU A 24 -15.00 5.34 -12.48
CA GLU A 24 -14.81 4.36 -13.54
C GLU A 24 -15.98 4.39 -14.52
N TYR A 25 -15.73 3.94 -15.74
CA TYR A 25 -16.78 3.78 -16.75
C TYR A 25 -17.85 2.81 -16.23
N GLY A 26 -19.11 3.20 -16.31
CA GLY A 26 -20.25 2.44 -15.76
C GLY A 26 -20.67 2.84 -14.34
N PHE A 27 -19.98 3.78 -13.68
CA PHE A 27 -20.48 4.34 -12.41
C PHE A 27 -21.76 5.13 -12.63
N SER A 28 -22.74 4.92 -11.75
CA SER A 28 -23.91 5.80 -11.68
C SER A 28 -23.49 7.19 -11.21
N ALA A 29 -24.27 8.22 -11.56
CA ALA A 29 -24.05 9.58 -11.07
C ALA A 29 -24.04 9.64 -9.53
N GLN A 30 -24.89 8.83 -8.87
CA GLN A 30 -24.94 8.73 -7.42
C GLN A 30 -23.64 8.12 -6.85
N THR A 31 -23.12 7.05 -7.46
CA THR A 31 -21.87 6.41 -7.02
C THR A 31 -20.70 7.37 -7.15
N ALA A 32 -20.57 8.06 -8.29
CA ALA A 32 -19.53 9.05 -8.51
C ALA A 32 -19.62 10.21 -7.50
N PHE A 33 -20.84 10.70 -7.22
CA PHE A 33 -21.06 11.74 -6.22
C PHE A 33 -20.64 11.29 -4.82
N VAL A 34 -21.08 10.11 -4.36
CA VAL A 34 -20.75 9.57 -3.03
C VAL A 34 -19.25 9.36 -2.89
N GLN A 35 -18.58 8.85 -3.93
CA GLN A 35 -17.12 8.69 -3.95
C GLN A 35 -16.41 10.03 -3.78
N GLY A 36 -16.78 11.04 -4.57
CA GLY A 36 -16.22 12.39 -4.49
C GLY A 36 -16.48 13.07 -3.16
N TYR A 37 -17.71 12.94 -2.64
CA TYR A 37 -18.11 13.48 -1.33
C TYR A 37 -17.26 12.88 -0.21
N ASN A 38 -17.13 11.55 -0.14
CA ASN A 38 -16.35 10.89 0.91
C ASN A 38 -14.85 11.23 0.84
N PHE A 39 -14.28 11.27 -0.36
CA PHE A 39 -12.89 11.68 -0.57
C PHE A 39 -12.65 13.12 -0.09
N GLY A 40 -13.51 14.05 -0.50
CA GLY A 40 -13.43 15.45 -0.07
C GLY A 40 -13.61 15.62 1.43
N LEU A 41 -14.57 14.90 2.02
CA LEU A 41 -14.87 14.96 3.45
C LEU A 41 -13.68 14.51 4.31
N TRP A 42 -13.07 13.37 4.00
CA TRP A 42 -11.89 12.91 4.73
C TRP A 42 -10.69 13.84 4.59
N LYS A 43 -10.41 14.34 3.37
CA LYS A 43 -9.36 15.34 3.16
C LYS A 43 -9.58 16.59 4.01
N GLY A 44 -10.81 17.11 4.06
CA GLY A 44 -11.17 18.28 4.85
C GLY A 44 -11.02 18.04 6.35
N VAL A 45 -11.54 16.91 6.86
CA VAL A 45 -11.45 16.56 8.29
C VAL A 45 -10.00 16.43 8.75
N LEU A 46 -9.17 15.72 7.99
CA LEU A 46 -7.75 15.50 8.33
C LEU A 46 -6.95 16.82 8.26
N ALA A 47 -7.17 17.64 7.22
CA ALA A 47 -6.52 18.94 7.10
C ALA A 47 -6.93 19.90 8.23
N ALA A 48 -8.21 19.92 8.61
CA ALA A 48 -8.72 20.73 9.72
C ALA A 48 -8.12 20.30 11.08
N ALA A 49 -7.77 19.02 11.24
CA ALA A 49 -7.03 18.51 12.40
C ALA A 49 -5.54 18.90 12.40
N GLY A 50 -5.05 19.61 11.39
CA GLY A 50 -3.64 20.02 11.29
C GLY A 50 -2.71 18.94 10.73
N LEU A 51 -3.27 17.92 10.06
CA LEU A 51 -2.50 16.89 9.39
C LEU A 51 -2.14 17.31 7.96
N ARG A 52 -0.98 16.85 7.48
CA ARG A 52 -0.55 17.06 6.10
C ARG A 52 -1.12 15.94 5.23
N VAL A 53 -2.15 16.24 4.45
CA VAL A 53 -2.81 15.22 3.63
C VAL A 53 -2.07 15.00 2.32
N GLU A 54 -1.56 13.79 2.09
CA GLU A 54 -1.00 13.34 0.81
C GLU A 54 -1.96 12.37 0.12
N VAL A 55 -2.21 12.58 -1.17
CA VAL A 55 -3.05 11.69 -1.97
C VAL A 55 -2.20 10.57 -2.57
N VAL A 56 -2.66 9.33 -2.46
CA VAL A 56 -1.99 8.14 -2.97
C VAL A 56 -2.82 7.52 -4.08
N LYS A 57 -2.20 7.22 -5.23
CA LYS A 57 -2.90 6.58 -6.34
C LYS A 57 -3.11 5.08 -6.07
N PRO A 58 -4.33 4.52 -6.27
CA PRO A 58 -4.60 3.11 -6.08
C PRO A 58 -3.59 2.20 -6.78
N GLN A 59 -3.32 2.48 -8.06
CA GLN A 59 -2.42 1.67 -8.87
C GLN A 59 -0.98 1.72 -8.35
N ALA A 60 -0.54 2.86 -7.81
CA ALA A 60 0.83 3.06 -7.37
C ALA A 60 1.15 2.23 -6.11
N TRP A 61 0.28 2.28 -5.09
CA TRP A 61 0.51 1.52 -3.87
C TRP A 61 0.27 0.02 -4.09
N LYS A 62 -0.74 -0.35 -4.88
CA LYS A 62 -1.01 -1.76 -5.21
C LYS A 62 0.15 -2.38 -5.99
N HIS A 63 0.70 -1.67 -6.97
CA HIS A 63 1.85 -2.16 -7.72
C HIS A 63 3.09 -2.28 -6.84
N ALA A 64 3.39 -1.26 -6.04
CA ALA A 64 4.54 -1.26 -5.14
C ALA A 64 4.51 -2.38 -4.09
N LEU A 65 3.32 -2.84 -3.71
CA LEU A 65 3.13 -3.93 -2.75
C LEU A 65 2.84 -5.29 -3.42
N GLY A 66 2.96 -5.42 -4.74
CA GLY A 66 2.73 -6.69 -5.44
C GLY A 66 1.25 -7.13 -5.52
N LEU A 67 0.32 -6.22 -5.24
CA LEU A 67 -1.14 -6.42 -5.24
C LEU A 67 -1.82 -5.99 -6.55
N ALA A 68 -1.04 -5.62 -7.58
CA ALA A 68 -1.58 -5.23 -8.88
C ALA A 68 -1.71 -6.40 -9.88
N ARG A 69 -1.55 -7.65 -9.42
CA ARG A 69 -1.58 -8.84 -10.29
C ARG A 69 -3.00 -9.20 -10.73
N SER A 70 -3.13 -9.78 -11.92
CA SER A 70 -4.40 -10.34 -12.42
C SER A 70 -4.91 -11.38 -11.41
N GLY A 71 -6.12 -11.17 -10.90
CA GLY A 71 -6.70 -12.02 -9.85
C GLY A 71 -6.47 -11.53 -8.41
N SER A 72 -5.80 -10.38 -8.21
CA SER A 72 -5.62 -9.88 -6.86
C SER A 72 -6.96 -9.55 -6.21
N SER A 73 -7.22 -10.21 -5.08
CA SER A 73 -8.50 -10.17 -4.41
C SER A 73 -8.47 -9.22 -3.20
N LYS A 74 -9.66 -8.89 -2.70
CA LYS A 74 -9.79 -8.21 -1.39
C LYS A 74 -9.23 -9.04 -0.24
N ASP A 75 -8.96 -10.33 -0.45
CA ASP A 75 -8.39 -11.22 0.55
C ASP A 75 -6.87 -11.02 0.65
N ASP A 76 -6.19 -10.79 -0.48
CA ASP A 76 -4.74 -10.54 -0.54
C ASP A 76 -4.31 -9.34 0.30
N SER A 77 -5.12 -8.27 0.29
CA SER A 77 -4.85 -7.09 1.11
C SER A 77 -4.92 -7.42 2.60
N ARG A 78 -5.84 -8.28 3.02
CA ARG A 78 -6.00 -8.69 4.43
C ARG A 78 -4.84 -9.57 4.87
N ASP A 79 -4.41 -10.50 4.01
CA ASP A 79 -3.29 -11.39 4.29
C ASP A 79 -1.97 -10.61 4.38
N MET A 80 -1.71 -9.74 3.40
CA MET A 80 -0.55 -8.84 3.41
C MET A 80 -0.53 -7.95 4.65
N ALA A 81 -1.65 -7.29 4.96
CA ALA A 81 -1.72 -6.40 6.13
C ALA A 81 -1.54 -7.16 7.45
N SER A 82 -2.09 -8.38 7.56
CA SER A 82 -1.94 -9.22 8.76
C SER A 82 -0.50 -9.69 8.95
N ALA A 83 0.19 -10.03 7.85
CA ALA A 83 1.60 -10.41 7.88
C ALA A 83 2.50 -9.20 8.19
N MET A 84 2.17 -8.01 7.67
CA MET A 84 2.94 -6.78 7.87
C MET A 84 2.78 -6.19 9.27
N PHE A 85 1.58 -6.30 9.83
CA PHE A 85 1.22 -5.80 11.16
C PHE A 85 0.58 -6.90 12.03
N PRO A 86 1.37 -7.91 12.48
CA PRO A 86 0.86 -9.01 13.28
C PRO A 86 0.10 -8.55 14.55
N GLU A 87 0.51 -7.43 15.12
CA GLU A 87 -0.10 -6.79 16.29
C GLU A 87 -1.58 -6.43 16.11
N VAL A 88 -2.02 -6.17 14.88
CA VAL A 88 -3.42 -5.86 14.54
C VAL A 88 -4.05 -6.89 13.61
N GLY A 89 -3.31 -7.93 13.20
CA GLY A 89 -3.77 -8.97 12.29
C GLY A 89 -5.03 -9.70 12.78
N VAL A 90 -5.16 -9.90 14.09
CA VAL A 90 -6.36 -10.49 14.69
C VAL A 90 -7.65 -9.69 14.41
N ASN A 91 -7.52 -8.40 14.10
CA ASN A 91 -8.64 -7.51 13.77
C ASN A 91 -9.02 -7.51 12.28
N LEU A 92 -8.31 -8.28 11.44
CA LEU A 92 -8.45 -8.31 9.98
C LEU A 92 -9.05 -9.62 9.43
N GLY A 93 -9.47 -10.54 10.30
CA GLY A 93 -9.90 -11.90 9.90
C GLY A 93 -11.19 -11.97 9.06
N ARG A 94 -12.07 -10.95 9.07
CA ARG A 94 -13.36 -11.02 8.35
C ARG A 94 -13.24 -10.42 6.96
N LYS A 95 -14.00 -10.94 5.99
CA LYS A 95 -14.04 -10.40 4.61
C LYS A 95 -14.37 -8.91 4.54
N LYS A 96 -15.18 -8.40 5.48
CA LYS A 96 -15.53 -6.98 5.58
C LYS A 96 -14.42 -6.07 6.11
N ASP A 97 -13.32 -6.64 6.60
CA ASP A 97 -12.19 -5.88 7.15
C ASP A 97 -11.17 -5.45 6.06
N HIS A 98 -11.46 -5.68 4.77
CA HIS A 98 -10.60 -5.25 3.66
C HIS A 98 -10.29 -3.74 3.69
N GLY A 99 -11.26 -2.88 4.03
CA GLY A 99 -11.00 -1.44 4.14
C GLY A 99 -10.03 -1.07 5.26
N ARG A 100 -9.98 -1.85 6.34
CA ARG A 100 -8.97 -1.67 7.42
C ARG A 100 -7.59 -2.10 6.95
N ALA A 101 -7.53 -3.22 6.23
CA ALA A 101 -6.29 -3.72 5.66
C ALA A 101 -5.71 -2.76 4.62
N GLU A 102 -6.52 -2.28 3.68
CA GLU A 102 -6.08 -1.29 2.68
C GLU A 102 -5.60 0.01 3.34
N ALA A 103 -6.27 0.49 4.39
CA ALA A 103 -5.82 1.68 5.14
C ALA A 103 -4.43 1.50 5.76
N LEU A 104 -4.13 0.32 6.34
CA LEU A 104 -2.79 0.00 6.87
C LEU A 104 -1.74 -0.03 5.76
N LEU A 105 -2.06 -0.65 4.63
CA LEU A 105 -1.14 -0.77 3.49
C LEU A 105 -0.85 0.57 2.81
N ILE A 106 -1.87 1.44 2.67
CA ILE A 106 -1.70 2.81 2.16
C ILE A 106 -0.79 3.62 3.09
N ALA A 107 -0.97 3.49 4.42
CA ALA A 107 -0.10 4.14 5.39
C ALA A 107 1.34 3.63 5.31
N ALA A 108 1.55 2.31 5.22
CA ALA A 108 2.87 1.70 5.06
C ALA A 108 3.58 2.18 3.79
N TYR A 109 2.87 2.16 2.66
CA TYR A 109 3.37 2.65 1.38
C TYR A 109 3.76 4.13 1.46
N GLY A 110 2.89 4.97 2.01
CA GLY A 110 3.14 6.40 2.15
C GLY A 110 4.33 6.71 3.05
N HIS A 111 4.48 5.98 4.16
CA HIS A 111 5.61 6.08 5.08
C HIS A 111 6.93 5.77 4.37
N MET A 112 6.99 4.65 3.65
CA MET A 112 8.14 4.26 2.84
C MET A 112 8.48 5.30 1.77
N ALA A 113 7.47 5.77 1.03
CA ALA A 113 7.67 6.79 -0.01
C ALA A 113 8.20 8.11 0.56
N THR A 114 7.73 8.51 1.74
CA THR A 114 8.19 9.73 2.43
C THR A 114 9.64 9.59 2.90
N HIS A 115 10.00 8.46 3.51
CA HIS A 115 11.37 8.17 3.93
C HIS A 115 12.34 8.18 2.74
N ALA A 116 11.96 7.58 1.61
CA ALA A 116 12.77 7.60 0.40
C ALA A 116 12.96 9.02 -0.16
N ARG A 117 11.92 9.87 -0.14
CA ARG A 117 12.02 11.28 -0.55
C ARG A 117 12.90 12.08 0.40
N ASP A 118 12.78 11.85 1.70
CA ASP A 118 13.58 12.54 2.71
C ASP A 118 15.05 12.17 2.63
N ALA A 119 15.37 10.89 2.43
CA ALA A 119 16.73 10.44 2.18
C ALA A 119 17.31 11.13 0.94
N ARG A 120 16.59 11.12 -0.19
CA ARG A 120 17.01 11.81 -1.43
C ARG A 120 17.22 13.31 -1.24
N ARG A 121 16.35 13.97 -0.46
CA ARG A 121 16.48 15.39 -0.14
C ARG A 121 17.71 15.67 0.72
N LYS A 122 17.99 14.82 1.71
CA LYS A 122 19.19 14.92 2.56
C LYS A 122 20.46 14.71 1.72
N ALA A 123 20.49 13.68 0.88
CA ALA A 123 21.59 13.41 -0.05
C ALA A 123 21.88 14.63 -0.94
N ALA A 124 20.84 15.16 -1.60
CA ALA A 124 20.96 16.34 -2.45
C ALA A 124 21.48 17.57 -1.66
N SER A 125 21.00 17.78 -0.43
CA SER A 125 21.47 18.85 0.44
C SER A 125 22.90 18.65 0.93
N ALA A 126 23.34 17.42 1.17
CA ALA A 126 24.70 17.09 1.61
C ALA A 126 25.71 17.32 0.49
N VAL A 127 25.36 16.91 -0.75
CA VAL A 127 26.13 17.17 -1.96
C VAL A 127 26.34 18.68 -2.16
N LEU A 128 25.27 19.48 -2.04
CA LEU A 128 25.35 20.94 -2.14
C LEU A 128 26.20 21.56 -1.01
N ALA A 129 26.21 20.95 0.17
CA ALA A 129 26.98 21.41 1.32
C ALA A 129 28.42 20.85 1.38
N GLY A 130 28.86 20.05 0.41
CA GLY A 130 30.19 19.44 0.39
C GLY A 130 30.48 18.49 1.56
N ARG A 131 29.44 17.86 2.14
CA ARG A 131 29.57 16.90 3.25
C ARG A 131 29.44 15.47 2.75
N SER A 132 30.25 14.55 3.28
CA SER A 132 30.08 13.12 3.08
C SER A 132 28.82 12.64 3.82
N GLU A 133 28.03 11.79 3.17
CA GLU A 133 26.79 11.26 3.72
C GLU A 133 27.09 10.17 4.76
N GLU A 134 26.61 10.34 6.00
CA GLU A 134 26.60 9.27 7.00
C GLU A 134 25.41 8.37 6.71
N ALA A 135 25.63 7.05 6.64
CA ALA A 135 24.59 6.07 6.39
C ALA A 135 23.55 6.12 7.51
N ALA A 136 22.39 6.74 7.24
CA ALA A 136 21.30 6.80 8.20
C ALA A 136 20.77 5.39 8.47
N GLU A 137 20.54 5.09 9.75
CA GLU A 137 19.83 3.86 10.13
C GLU A 137 18.47 3.82 9.44
N GLU A 138 18.21 2.73 8.74
CA GLU A 138 16.98 2.56 8.00
C GLU A 138 15.80 2.35 8.94
N ASP A 139 14.69 3.04 8.65
CA ASP A 139 13.42 2.90 9.36
C ASP A 139 12.92 1.43 9.34
N PRO A 140 12.58 0.85 10.51
CA PRO A 140 12.20 -0.57 10.61
C PRO A 140 10.97 -0.95 9.76
N LEU A 141 10.00 -0.05 9.59
CA LEU A 141 8.83 -0.33 8.75
C LEU A 141 9.21 -0.33 7.27
N CYS A 142 10.06 0.61 6.84
CA CYS A 142 10.59 0.62 5.48
C CYS A 142 11.33 -0.67 5.14
N ARG A 143 12.17 -1.17 6.06
CA ARG A 143 12.86 -2.45 5.91
C ARG A 143 11.87 -3.61 5.79
N ARG A 144 10.91 -3.70 6.73
CA ARG A 144 9.89 -4.77 6.73
C ARG A 144 9.08 -4.82 5.43
N VAL A 145 8.61 -3.66 4.95
CA VAL A 145 7.84 -3.57 3.70
C VAL A 145 8.68 -4.08 2.54
N ARG A 146 9.96 -3.67 2.43
CA ARG A 146 10.86 -4.13 1.37
C ARG A 146 11.06 -5.64 1.43
N ASP A 147 11.40 -6.18 2.59
CA ASP A 147 11.68 -7.61 2.77
C ASP A 147 10.47 -8.47 2.37
N MET A 148 9.26 -8.04 2.76
CA MET A 148 8.02 -8.73 2.40
C MET A 148 7.75 -8.69 0.89
N VAL A 149 7.91 -7.53 0.24
CA VAL A 149 7.68 -7.39 -1.21
C VAL A 149 8.69 -8.21 -2.00
N THR A 150 9.97 -8.19 -1.60
CA THR A 150 11.02 -9.01 -2.23
C THR A 150 10.70 -10.49 -2.12
N ARG A 151 10.35 -10.98 -0.91
CA ARG A 151 10.01 -12.39 -0.71
C ARG A 151 8.78 -12.81 -1.54
N ALA A 152 7.74 -11.98 -1.58
CA ALA A 152 6.55 -12.26 -2.38
C ALA A 152 6.85 -12.31 -3.89
N ALA A 153 7.78 -11.49 -4.37
CA ALA A 153 8.23 -11.52 -5.77
C ALA A 153 9.05 -12.77 -6.09
N GLU A 154 9.94 -13.20 -5.19
CA GLU A 154 10.72 -14.44 -5.31
C GLU A 154 9.82 -15.68 -5.31
N GLU A 155 8.83 -15.74 -4.41
CA GLU A 155 7.84 -16.81 -4.35
C GLU A 155 7.04 -16.90 -5.67
N ALA A 156 6.57 -15.75 -6.19
CA ALA A 156 5.86 -15.70 -7.46
C ALA A 156 6.73 -16.19 -8.64
N ALA A 157 7.98 -15.73 -8.74
CA ALA A 157 8.91 -16.15 -9.78
C ALA A 157 9.23 -17.65 -9.73
N SER A 158 9.33 -18.24 -8.52
CA SER A 158 9.55 -19.67 -8.36
C SER A 158 8.36 -20.55 -8.79
N SER A 159 7.13 -20.05 -8.61
CA SER A 159 5.91 -20.77 -9.00
C SER A 159 5.68 -20.83 -10.51
N GLU A 160 6.13 -19.83 -11.26
CA GLU A 160 6.03 -19.78 -12.72
C GLU A 160 7.01 -20.76 -13.40
N THR A 161 8.11 -21.13 -12.74
CA THR A 161 9.10 -22.08 -13.28
C THR A 161 8.72 -23.56 -13.12
N SER A 162 7.70 -23.90 -12.34
CA SER A 162 7.29 -25.28 -12.06
C SER A 162 6.15 -25.80 -12.94
N ASP A 163 5.48 -24.95 -13.73
CA ASP A 163 4.25 -25.31 -14.47
C ASP A 163 4.51 -25.72 -15.95
N ASP A 164 5.78 -25.81 -16.36
CA ASP A 164 6.19 -26.08 -17.75
C ASP A 164 6.56 -27.56 -18.03
N SER A 165 6.27 -28.49 -17.12
CA SER A 165 6.41 -29.93 -17.38
C SER A 165 5.10 -30.54 -17.87
N TYR A 166 4.73 -30.27 -19.12
CA TYR A 166 3.71 -31.06 -19.80
C TYR A 166 4.35 -32.34 -20.35
N ASP A 167 3.90 -33.48 -19.81
CA ASP A 167 4.12 -34.83 -20.32
C ASP A 167 3.76 -34.89 -21.81
N ASP A 168 4.77 -35.16 -22.64
CA ASP A 168 4.60 -35.59 -24.02
C ASP A 168 4.69 -37.13 -24.00
N ASP A 169 3.62 -37.79 -23.53
CA ASP A 169 3.51 -39.25 -23.64
C ASP A 169 2.11 -39.71 -24.08
N GLU A 170 2.15 -40.68 -24.98
CA GLU A 170 1.09 -41.52 -25.52
C GLU A 170 -0.06 -40.88 -26.33
N THR A 171 0.05 -41.04 -27.65
CA THR A 171 -1.00 -41.79 -28.38
C THR A 171 -0.41 -42.61 -29.53
N THR A 172 0.32 -43.67 -29.18
CA THR A 172 0.32 -44.90 -29.98
C THR A 172 -0.94 -45.69 -29.64
N ARG A 173 -1.98 -45.64 -30.49
CA ARG A 173 -2.92 -46.78 -30.61
C ARG A 173 -3.73 -46.77 -31.91
N SER A 174 -3.32 -47.69 -32.78
CA SER A 174 -4.11 -48.58 -33.65
C SER A 174 -5.51 -48.15 -34.13
N GLY A 175 -5.66 -48.14 -35.47
CA GLY A 175 -6.93 -48.19 -36.21
C GLY A 175 -6.65 -48.24 -37.71
#